data_AF-A0A161JBK4-F1
#
_entry.id   AF-A0A161JBK4-F1
#
_cell.length_a   1.000
_cell.length_b   1.000
_cell.length_c   1.000
_cell.angle_alpha   90.00
_cell.angle_beta   90.00
_cell.angle_gamma   90.00
#
_symmetry.space_group_name_H-M   'P 1'
#
loop_
_entity.id
_entity.type
_entity.pdbx_description
1 polymer ?
#
loop_
_entity_poly.entity_id
_entity_poly.type
_entity_poly.pdbx_seq_one_letter_code
_entity_poly.pdbx_strand_id
1 'polypeptide(L)'
;MMRSNPPRRPAAPPAPSPGRSAAQRQREIATLLMRLDAMLKQSAELAQTARERVSVGGLARYRRFSRRVRDFFALAALAQERLDAAPEEMEDLIDPMTTALERLHARMVVQFVEGSAGFFSSFARVKALPIGTHEMCGVELRGVLEIRKFLDDPLYEGERGQALRAETDRIAALIRRVMDRIPPLPDFGDEPSIGPRGTLNSPLKGPNAHMPPGRSAARPAPPRPAGMQPAAPPAPTPSTEVRSLSLDQFEDDEDE
;
A
#
# COMPACT_ATOMS: atom_id res chain seq x y z
N MET A 1 -42.25 -1.59 62.96
CA MET A 1 -42.35 -2.04 61.55
C MET A 1 -40.93 -2.25 61.02
N MET A 2 -40.42 -3.49 61.01
CA MET A 2 -39.11 -3.82 60.46
C MET A 2 -39.31 -4.67 59.21
N ARG A 3 -38.85 -4.18 58.04
CA ARG A 3 -38.86 -4.90 56.77
C ARG A 3 -37.58 -5.73 56.66
N SER A 4 -37.72 -7.05 56.68
CA SER A 4 -36.67 -8.01 56.39
C SER A 4 -36.39 -8.04 54.87
N ASN A 5 -35.13 -7.86 54.50
CA ASN A 5 -34.64 -7.92 53.12
C ASN A 5 -34.20 -9.36 52.80
N PRO A 6 -34.60 -9.98 51.68
CA PRO A 6 -34.19 -11.36 51.37
C PRO A 6 -32.76 -11.41 50.77
N PRO A 7 -32.06 -12.55 50.91
CA PRO A 7 -30.67 -12.68 50.49
C PRO A 7 -30.51 -12.70 48.97
N ARG A 8 -29.56 -11.90 48.45
CA ARG A 8 -29.16 -11.93 47.04
C ARG A 8 -28.51 -13.28 46.72
N ARG A 9 -29.09 -14.03 45.78
CA ARG A 9 -28.41 -15.17 45.15
C ARG A 9 -27.19 -14.69 44.36
N PRO A 10 -26.06 -15.42 44.41
CA PRO A 10 -24.93 -15.14 43.53
C PRO A 10 -25.34 -15.39 42.07
N ALA A 11 -24.97 -14.46 41.18
CA ALA A 11 -25.19 -14.58 39.74
C ALA A 11 -24.45 -15.82 39.21
N ALA A 12 -25.15 -16.64 38.43
CA ALA A 12 -24.53 -17.74 37.70
C ALA A 12 -23.45 -17.18 36.73
N PRO A 13 -22.34 -17.90 36.53
CA PRO A 13 -21.33 -17.51 35.56
C PRO A 13 -21.95 -17.43 34.16
N PRO A 14 -21.48 -16.51 33.29
CA PRO A 14 -21.98 -16.39 31.93
C PRO A 14 -21.74 -17.71 31.20
N ALA A 15 -22.79 -18.21 30.52
CA ALA A 15 -22.69 -19.40 29.70
C ALA A 15 -21.61 -19.21 28.61
N PRO A 16 -20.82 -20.25 28.28
CA PRO A 16 -19.88 -20.20 27.17
C PRO A 16 -20.65 -19.84 25.90
N SER A 17 -20.18 -18.84 25.17
CA SER A 17 -20.80 -18.44 23.90
C SER A 17 -20.90 -19.67 22.99
N PRO A 18 -22.07 -19.97 22.41
CA PRO A 18 -22.21 -21.12 21.54
C PRO A 18 -21.24 -20.95 20.37
N GLY A 19 -20.28 -21.87 20.26
CA GLY A 19 -19.36 -21.90 19.12
C GLY A 19 -20.15 -21.90 17.81
N ARG A 20 -19.65 -21.19 16.79
CA ARG A 20 -20.29 -21.15 15.47
C ARG A 20 -20.49 -22.58 14.95
N SER A 21 -21.70 -22.90 14.52
CA SER A 21 -22.02 -24.24 13.98
C SER A 21 -21.24 -24.51 12.69
N ALA A 22 -21.01 -25.79 12.37
CA ALA A 22 -20.33 -26.19 11.14
C ALA A 22 -20.97 -25.54 9.89
N ALA A 23 -22.30 -25.53 9.81
CA ALA A 23 -23.04 -24.87 8.72
C ALA A 23 -22.79 -23.35 8.65
N GLN A 24 -22.58 -22.66 9.77
CA GLN A 24 -22.23 -21.24 9.77
C GLN A 24 -20.82 -21.00 9.25
N ARG A 25 -19.85 -21.86 9.64
CA ARG A 25 -18.46 -21.76 9.14
C ARG A 25 -18.38 -22.07 7.64
N GLN A 26 -19.08 -23.10 7.18
CA GLN A 26 -19.18 -23.41 5.75
C GLN A 26 -19.70 -22.20 4.96
N ARG A 27 -20.76 -21.54 5.43
CA ARG A 27 -21.29 -20.32 4.79
C ARG A 27 -20.29 -19.17 4.81
N GLU A 28 -19.54 -19.01 5.90
CA GLU A 28 -18.48 -18.00 6.01
C GLU A 28 -17.39 -18.23 4.96
N ILE A 29 -16.84 -19.45 4.86
CA ILE A 29 -15.79 -19.79 3.88
C ILE A 29 -16.34 -19.64 2.45
N ALA A 30 -17.55 -20.13 2.18
CA ALA A 30 -18.18 -19.96 0.87
C ALA A 30 -18.33 -18.48 0.48
N THR A 31 -18.70 -17.62 1.44
CA THR A 31 -18.77 -16.17 1.24
C THR A 31 -17.41 -15.57 0.92
N LEU A 32 -16.34 -16.03 1.58
CA LEU A 32 -14.97 -15.59 1.29
C LEU A 32 -14.57 -15.97 -0.15
N LEU A 33 -14.84 -17.21 -0.57
CA LEU A 33 -14.55 -17.68 -1.93
C LEU A 33 -15.33 -16.89 -2.99
N MET A 34 -16.62 -16.62 -2.76
CA MET A 34 -17.42 -15.77 -3.66
C MET A 34 -16.85 -14.35 -3.77
N ARG A 35 -16.38 -13.78 -2.66
CA ARG A 35 -15.75 -12.46 -2.65
C ARG A 35 -14.41 -12.46 -3.39
N LEU A 36 -13.61 -13.51 -3.26
CA LEU A 36 -12.36 -13.69 -4.01
C LEU A 36 -12.63 -13.75 -5.53
N ASP A 37 -13.64 -14.50 -5.97
CA ASP A 37 -14.04 -14.53 -7.39
C ASP A 37 -14.49 -13.14 -7.90
N ALA A 38 -15.26 -12.40 -7.09
CA ALA A 38 -15.64 -11.04 -7.44
C ALA A 38 -14.42 -10.10 -7.54
N MET A 39 -13.44 -10.24 -6.64
CA MET A 39 -12.21 -9.45 -6.67
C MET A 39 -11.35 -9.78 -7.89
N LEU A 40 -11.33 -11.04 -8.33
CA LEU A 40 -10.65 -11.48 -9.56
C LEU A 40 -11.24 -10.82 -10.80
N LYS A 41 -12.57 -10.76 -10.91
CA LYS A 41 -13.26 -10.05 -12.00
C LYS A 41 -12.94 -8.56 -12.00
N GLN A 42 -13.05 -7.92 -10.83
CA GLN A 42 -12.74 -6.49 -10.68
C GLN A 42 -11.27 -6.16 -10.99
N SER A 43 -10.32 -7.01 -10.60
CA SER A 43 -8.92 -6.76 -10.95
C SER A 43 -8.66 -6.89 -12.44
N ALA A 44 -9.48 -7.65 -13.20
CA ALA A 44 -9.31 -7.79 -14.64
C ALA A 44 -9.69 -6.49 -15.35
N GLU A 45 -10.81 -5.89 -14.92
CA GLU A 45 -11.26 -4.57 -15.38
C GLU A 45 -10.19 -3.50 -15.06
N LEU A 46 -9.69 -3.48 -13.83
CA LEU A 46 -8.65 -2.53 -13.41
C LEU A 46 -7.35 -2.70 -14.21
N ALA A 47 -6.95 -3.94 -14.52
CA ALA A 47 -5.78 -4.20 -15.36
C ALA A 47 -5.97 -3.65 -16.78
N GLN A 48 -7.18 -3.79 -17.34
CA GLN A 48 -7.51 -3.22 -18.64
C GLN A 48 -7.45 -1.69 -18.62
N THR A 49 -8.13 -1.05 -17.68
CA THR A 49 -8.12 0.42 -17.54
C THR A 49 -6.72 0.99 -17.25
N ALA A 50 -5.84 0.23 -16.58
CA ALA A 50 -4.46 0.64 -16.37
C ALA A 50 -3.65 0.73 -17.67
N ARG A 51 -3.97 -0.13 -18.65
CA ARG A 51 -3.33 -0.16 -19.98
C ARG A 51 -3.89 0.90 -20.92
N GLU A 52 -5.08 1.43 -20.64
CA GLU A 52 -5.64 2.55 -21.39
C GLU A 52 -4.91 3.85 -21.02
N ARG A 53 -4.44 4.61 -22.03
CA ARG A 53 -3.78 5.92 -21.87
C ARG A 53 -2.63 5.91 -20.84
N VAL A 54 -1.68 4.98 -20.99
CA VAL A 54 -0.58 4.74 -20.04
C VAL A 54 0.21 6.01 -19.67
N SER A 55 0.42 6.92 -20.62
CA SER A 55 1.14 8.18 -20.41
C SER A 55 0.43 9.17 -19.48
N VAL A 56 -0.90 9.09 -19.34
CA VAL A 56 -1.71 10.05 -18.58
C VAL A 56 -2.42 9.32 -17.44
N GLY A 57 -1.80 9.35 -16.26
CA GLY A 57 -2.35 8.73 -15.05
C GLY A 57 -2.36 7.20 -15.06
N GLY A 58 -1.69 6.56 -16.03
CA GLY A 58 -1.62 5.10 -16.14
C GLY A 58 -1.06 4.45 -14.89
N LEU A 59 0.01 5.02 -14.31
CA LEU A 59 0.62 4.49 -13.08
C LEU A 59 -0.33 4.54 -11.88
N ALA A 60 -1.14 5.59 -11.74
CA ALA A 60 -2.14 5.67 -10.68
C ALA A 60 -3.23 4.60 -10.84
N ARG A 61 -3.66 4.33 -12.07
CA ARG A 61 -4.61 3.25 -12.39
C ARG A 61 -4.00 1.87 -12.14
N TYR A 62 -2.77 1.65 -12.58
CA TYR A 62 -2.02 0.41 -12.31
C TYR A 62 -1.92 0.14 -10.79
N ARG A 63 -1.67 1.16 -9.97
CA ARG A 63 -1.64 1.00 -8.52
C ARG A 63 -2.97 0.58 -7.90
N ARG A 64 -4.11 0.98 -8.49
CA ARG A 64 -5.43 0.49 -8.04
C ARG A 64 -5.57 -1.00 -8.35
N PHE A 65 -5.11 -1.42 -9.52
CA PHE A 65 -5.03 -2.82 -9.89
C PHE A 65 -4.11 -3.62 -8.95
N SER A 66 -2.85 -3.20 -8.75
CA SER A 66 -1.90 -3.93 -7.90
C SER A 66 -2.30 -3.94 -6.42
N ARG A 67 -2.97 -2.88 -5.95
CA ARG A 67 -3.60 -2.87 -4.62
C ARG A 67 -4.70 -3.91 -4.52
N ARG A 68 -5.60 -3.98 -5.52
CA ARG A 68 -6.68 -4.98 -5.52
C ARG A 68 -6.15 -6.41 -5.51
N VAL A 69 -5.06 -6.66 -6.23
CA VAL A 69 -4.37 -7.96 -6.24
C VAL A 69 -3.80 -8.29 -4.84
N ARG A 70 -3.16 -7.34 -4.16
CA ARG A 70 -2.71 -7.53 -2.77
C ARG A 70 -3.86 -7.78 -1.80
N ASP A 71 -4.95 -7.02 -1.92
CA ASP A 71 -6.15 -7.24 -1.11
C ASP A 71 -6.72 -8.64 -1.31
N PHE A 72 -6.64 -9.18 -2.54
CA PHE A 72 -7.06 -10.54 -2.84
C PHE A 72 -6.19 -11.57 -2.11
N PHE A 73 -4.85 -11.45 -2.17
CA PHE A 73 -3.97 -12.39 -1.49
C PHE A 73 -4.14 -12.34 0.03
N ALA A 74 -4.38 -11.15 0.60
CA ALA A 74 -4.70 -11.02 2.02
C ALA A 74 -6.01 -11.75 2.39
N LEU A 75 -7.05 -11.62 1.57
CA LEU A 75 -8.31 -12.33 1.77
C LEU A 75 -8.18 -13.84 1.55
N ALA A 76 -7.34 -14.27 0.59
CA ALA A 76 -7.06 -15.67 0.32
C ALA A 76 -6.34 -16.33 1.49
N ALA A 77 -5.35 -15.65 2.09
CA ALA A 77 -4.69 -16.11 3.30
C ALA A 77 -5.68 -16.29 4.47
N LEU A 78 -6.61 -15.34 4.65
CA LEU A 78 -7.68 -15.48 5.64
C LEU A 78 -8.60 -16.67 5.33
N ALA A 79 -8.96 -16.89 4.05
CA ALA A 79 -9.79 -18.01 3.65
C ALA A 79 -9.08 -19.36 3.92
N GLN A 80 -7.78 -19.45 3.65
CA GLN A 80 -6.96 -20.62 3.95
C GLN A 80 -6.94 -20.89 5.47
N GLU A 81 -6.68 -19.87 6.30
CA GLU A 81 -6.70 -20.01 7.77
C GLU A 81 -8.04 -20.56 8.28
N ARG A 82 -9.16 -20.18 7.64
CA ARG A 82 -10.49 -20.70 8.01
C ARG A 82 -10.74 -22.12 7.53
N LEU A 83 -10.15 -22.52 6.41
CA LEU A 83 -10.17 -23.91 5.94
C LEU A 83 -9.34 -24.81 6.84
N ASP A 84 -8.12 -24.36 7.21
CA ASP A 84 -7.23 -25.11 8.10
C ASP A 84 -7.81 -25.28 9.51
N ALA A 85 -8.62 -24.32 9.97
CA ALA A 85 -9.33 -24.37 11.25
C ALA A 85 -10.75 -24.96 11.16
N ALA A 86 -11.12 -25.58 10.03
CA ALA A 86 -12.42 -26.20 9.87
C ALA A 86 -12.53 -27.47 10.73
N PRO A 87 -13.69 -27.72 11.34
CA PRO A 87 -13.88 -28.88 12.20
C PRO A 87 -14.11 -30.15 11.36
N GLU A 88 -13.89 -31.33 11.97
CA GLU A 88 -13.95 -32.63 11.29
C GLU A 88 -15.30 -32.89 10.61
N GLU A 89 -16.41 -32.34 11.10
CA GLU A 89 -17.73 -32.53 10.47
C GLU A 89 -17.85 -31.87 9.08
N MET A 90 -16.84 -31.09 8.67
CA MET A 90 -16.74 -30.47 7.34
C MET A 90 -15.71 -31.17 6.43
N GLU A 91 -15.08 -32.27 6.84
CA GLU A 91 -13.96 -32.91 6.12
C GLU A 91 -14.26 -33.14 4.63
N ASP A 92 -15.42 -33.70 4.30
CA ASP A 92 -15.87 -33.94 2.92
C ASP A 92 -15.96 -32.67 2.04
N LEU A 93 -16.06 -31.50 2.67
CA LEU A 93 -16.21 -30.19 2.00
C LEU A 93 -14.90 -29.39 2.00
N ILE A 94 -13.92 -29.74 2.84
CA ILE A 94 -12.64 -29.00 2.91
C ILE A 94 -11.89 -29.15 1.58
N ASP A 95 -11.70 -30.37 1.11
CA ASP A 95 -10.97 -30.66 -0.15
C ASP A 95 -11.50 -29.88 -1.37
N PRO A 96 -12.81 -29.89 -1.68
CA PRO A 96 -13.32 -29.12 -2.82
C PRO A 96 -13.20 -27.60 -2.60
N MET A 97 -13.32 -27.10 -1.37
CA MET A 97 -13.17 -25.66 -1.08
C MET A 97 -11.71 -25.20 -1.16
N THR A 98 -10.77 -26.01 -0.69
CA THR A 98 -9.32 -25.79 -0.85
C THR A 98 -8.95 -25.79 -2.32
N THR A 99 -9.41 -26.77 -3.09
CA THR A 99 -9.22 -26.82 -4.55
C THR A 99 -9.77 -25.57 -5.24
N ALA A 100 -10.93 -25.07 -4.80
CA ALA A 100 -11.52 -23.85 -5.34
C ALA A 100 -10.67 -22.61 -5.02
N LEU A 101 -10.14 -22.52 -3.80
CA LEU A 101 -9.23 -21.44 -3.38
C LEU A 101 -7.94 -21.44 -4.20
N GLU A 102 -7.31 -22.60 -4.36
CA GLU A 102 -6.09 -22.77 -5.17
C GLU A 102 -6.30 -22.35 -6.63
N ARG A 103 -7.44 -22.71 -7.22
CA ARG A 103 -7.81 -22.30 -8.59
C ARG A 103 -7.97 -20.78 -8.68
N LEU A 104 -8.61 -20.14 -7.71
CA LEU A 104 -8.73 -18.68 -7.67
C LEU A 104 -7.36 -18.02 -7.52
N HIS A 105 -6.51 -18.57 -6.66
CA HIS A 105 -5.14 -18.11 -6.43
C HIS A 105 -4.30 -18.15 -7.71
N ALA A 106 -4.28 -19.30 -8.39
CA ALA A 106 -3.56 -19.48 -9.65
C ALA A 106 -4.06 -18.53 -10.75
N ARG A 107 -5.38 -18.33 -10.86
CA ARG A 107 -5.96 -17.37 -11.82
C ARG A 107 -5.54 -15.93 -11.53
N MET A 108 -5.52 -15.52 -10.26
CA MET A 108 -5.07 -14.19 -9.88
C MET A 108 -3.58 -13.98 -10.19
N VAL A 109 -2.73 -14.98 -9.94
CA VAL A 109 -1.30 -14.91 -10.27
C VAL A 109 -1.10 -14.68 -11.78
N VAL A 110 -1.75 -15.49 -12.62
CA VAL A 110 -1.68 -15.33 -14.09
C VAL A 110 -2.11 -13.92 -14.49
N GLN A 111 -3.25 -13.47 -13.97
CA GLN A 111 -3.79 -12.15 -14.29
C GLN A 111 -2.90 -11.00 -13.82
N PHE A 112 -2.24 -11.15 -12.67
CA PHE A 112 -1.26 -10.19 -12.18
C PHE A 112 -0.07 -10.08 -13.13
N VAL A 113 0.50 -11.22 -13.55
CA VAL A 113 1.65 -11.27 -14.46
C VAL A 113 1.26 -10.66 -15.80
N GLU A 114 0.17 -11.10 -16.43
CA GLU A 114 -0.28 -10.60 -17.73
C GLU A 114 -0.64 -9.11 -17.69
N GLY A 115 -1.37 -8.67 -16.66
CA GLY A 115 -1.74 -7.27 -16.48
C GLY A 115 -0.51 -6.37 -16.30
N SER A 116 0.48 -6.83 -15.53
CA SER A 116 1.73 -6.10 -15.30
C SER A 116 2.63 -6.08 -16.53
N ALA A 117 2.75 -7.18 -17.26
CA ALA A 117 3.46 -7.24 -18.54
C ALA A 117 2.88 -6.26 -19.55
N GLY A 118 1.55 -6.27 -19.72
CA GLY A 118 0.85 -5.37 -20.63
C GLY A 118 1.04 -3.90 -20.26
N PHE A 119 0.98 -3.57 -18.97
CA PHE A 119 1.21 -2.20 -18.49
C PHE A 119 2.67 -1.76 -18.68
N PHE A 120 3.63 -2.49 -18.14
CA PHE A 120 5.03 -2.06 -18.10
C PHE A 120 5.72 -2.12 -19.47
N SER A 121 5.27 -2.98 -20.39
CA SER A 121 5.78 -2.98 -21.78
C SER A 121 5.51 -1.66 -22.51
N SER A 122 4.40 -1.00 -22.16
CA SER A 122 4.01 0.32 -22.67
C SER A 122 4.61 1.44 -21.83
N PHE A 123 4.52 1.34 -20.49
CA PHE A 123 4.99 2.38 -19.57
C PHE A 123 6.50 2.61 -19.67
N ALA A 124 7.29 1.55 -19.93
CA ALA A 124 8.72 1.67 -20.14
C ALA A 124 9.12 2.52 -21.36
N ARG A 125 8.17 2.83 -22.26
CA ARG A 125 8.40 3.69 -23.44
C ARG A 125 7.93 5.13 -23.24
N VAL A 126 7.23 5.42 -22.14
CA VAL A 126 6.77 6.78 -21.83
C VAL A 126 8.00 7.66 -21.58
N LYS A 127 8.05 8.81 -22.27
CA LYS A 127 9.18 9.76 -22.21
C LYS A 127 9.11 10.68 -20.99
N ALA A 128 7.94 11.29 -20.77
CA ALA A 128 7.69 12.16 -19.64
C ALA A 128 7.09 11.36 -18.48
N LEU A 129 7.88 11.17 -17.42
CA LEU A 129 7.48 10.39 -16.26
C LEU A 129 7.23 11.34 -15.08
N PRO A 130 6.14 11.14 -14.31
CA PRO A 130 5.82 12.03 -13.20
C PRO A 130 6.85 11.92 -12.07
N ILE A 131 6.97 12.98 -11.26
CA ILE A 131 7.83 12.97 -10.08
C ILE A 131 7.43 11.83 -9.13
N GLY A 132 8.41 11.22 -8.46
CA GLY A 132 8.17 10.08 -7.57
C GLY A 132 7.89 8.75 -8.27
N THR A 133 7.95 8.69 -9.61
CA THR A 133 7.82 7.43 -10.35
C THR A 133 8.84 6.38 -9.90
N HIS A 134 10.07 6.78 -9.55
CA HIS A 134 11.09 5.87 -9.04
C HIS A 134 10.58 5.08 -7.82
N GLU A 135 10.06 5.78 -6.81
CA GLU A 135 9.57 5.16 -5.57
C GLU A 135 8.32 4.33 -5.79
N MET A 136 7.42 4.82 -6.66
CA MET A 136 6.21 4.07 -7.03
C MET A 136 6.60 2.76 -7.72
N CYS A 137 7.49 2.80 -8.71
CA CYS A 137 8.02 1.61 -9.36
C CYS A 137 8.75 0.68 -8.38
N GLY A 138 9.48 1.21 -7.40
CA GLY A 138 10.12 0.40 -6.35
C GLY A 138 9.14 -0.36 -5.47
N VAL A 139 7.96 0.19 -5.18
CA VAL A 139 6.87 -0.55 -4.50
C VAL A 139 6.36 -1.69 -5.38
N GLU A 140 6.09 -1.41 -6.66
CA GLU A 140 5.55 -2.43 -7.57
C GLU A 140 6.58 -3.53 -7.89
N LEU A 141 7.87 -3.19 -7.98
CA LEU A 141 8.95 -4.15 -8.16
C LEU A 141 8.98 -5.17 -7.02
N ARG A 142 8.80 -4.73 -5.76
CA ARG A 142 8.72 -5.64 -4.62
C ARG A 142 7.55 -6.62 -4.76
N GLY A 143 6.37 -6.16 -5.16
CA GLY A 143 5.22 -7.02 -5.42
C GLY A 143 5.47 -8.04 -6.53
N VAL A 144 6.13 -7.63 -7.62
CA VAL A 144 6.52 -8.55 -8.71
C VAL A 144 7.50 -9.61 -8.22
N LEU A 145 8.48 -9.23 -7.40
CA LEU A 145 9.46 -10.18 -6.83
C LEU A 145 8.83 -11.13 -5.79
N GLU A 146 7.81 -10.69 -5.05
CA GLU A 146 7.04 -11.58 -4.17
C GLU A 146 6.30 -12.63 -4.99
N ILE A 147 5.62 -12.25 -6.07
CA ILE A 147 4.99 -13.20 -6.99
C ILE A 147 6.01 -14.14 -7.64
N ARG A 148 7.20 -13.63 -7.97
CA ARG A 148 8.28 -14.48 -8.51
C ARG A 148 8.66 -15.61 -7.55
N LYS A 149 8.67 -15.34 -6.24
CA LYS A 149 8.93 -16.36 -5.21
C LYS A 149 7.77 -17.35 -5.09
N PHE A 150 6.53 -16.89 -5.18
CA PHE A 150 5.36 -17.78 -5.16
C PHE A 150 5.37 -18.77 -6.32
N LEU A 151 5.88 -18.35 -7.48
CA LEU A 151 6.03 -19.24 -8.62
C LEU A 151 7.06 -20.36 -8.39
N ASP A 152 7.86 -20.32 -7.32
CA ASP A 152 8.78 -21.41 -6.96
C ASP A 152 8.11 -22.59 -6.26
N ASP A 153 6.83 -22.49 -5.94
CA ASP A 153 6.01 -23.59 -5.42
C ASP A 153 5.88 -24.74 -6.45
N PRO A 154 5.92 -26.01 -6.01
CA PRO A 154 5.69 -27.18 -6.87
C PRO A 154 4.40 -27.13 -7.70
N LEU A 155 3.36 -26.41 -7.24
CA LEU A 155 2.11 -26.19 -7.97
C LEU A 155 2.33 -25.54 -9.35
N TYR A 156 3.43 -24.80 -9.51
CA TYR A 156 3.81 -24.14 -10.76
C TYR A 156 4.97 -24.86 -11.47
N GLU A 157 5.14 -26.16 -11.25
CA GLU A 157 6.02 -26.97 -12.09
C GLU A 157 5.47 -27.13 -13.51
N GLY A 158 6.38 -27.38 -14.45
CA GLY A 158 6.07 -27.54 -15.88
C GLY A 158 6.14 -26.26 -16.71
N GLU A 159 5.80 -26.39 -17.99
CA GLU A 159 6.02 -25.37 -19.01
C GLU A 159 5.31 -24.05 -18.71
N ARG A 160 4.05 -24.12 -18.25
CA ARG A 160 3.26 -22.92 -17.93
C ARG A 160 3.88 -22.11 -16.80
N GLY A 161 4.35 -22.77 -15.74
CA GLY A 161 4.98 -22.07 -14.62
C GLY A 161 6.36 -21.51 -14.99
N GLN A 162 7.12 -22.19 -15.84
CA GLN A 162 8.37 -21.64 -16.41
C GLN A 162 8.10 -20.37 -17.24
N ALA A 163 7.06 -20.38 -18.08
CA ALA A 163 6.65 -19.20 -18.84
C ALA A 163 6.26 -18.03 -17.94
N LEU A 164 5.50 -18.29 -16.85
CA LEU A 164 5.15 -17.26 -15.87
C LEU A 164 6.38 -16.68 -15.16
N ARG A 165 7.37 -17.50 -14.81
CA ARG A 165 8.63 -17.03 -14.21
C ARG A 165 9.40 -16.11 -15.15
N ALA A 166 9.58 -16.55 -16.40
CA ALA A 166 10.26 -15.76 -17.42
C ALA A 166 9.56 -14.41 -17.67
N GLU A 167 8.22 -14.40 -17.74
CA GLU A 167 7.48 -13.15 -17.92
C GLU A 167 7.56 -12.25 -16.66
N THR A 168 7.56 -12.83 -15.46
CA THR A 168 7.76 -12.08 -14.21
C THR A 168 9.14 -11.43 -14.14
N ASP A 169 10.18 -12.16 -14.54
CA ASP A 169 11.56 -11.64 -14.61
C ASP A 169 11.68 -10.51 -15.66
N ARG A 170 10.98 -10.64 -16.79
CA ARG A 170 10.87 -9.59 -17.81
C ARG A 170 10.16 -8.34 -17.28
N ILE A 171 9.06 -8.49 -16.54
CA ILE A 171 8.37 -7.37 -15.90
C ILE A 171 9.31 -6.65 -14.94
N ALA A 172 10.03 -7.38 -14.10
CA ALA A 172 11.00 -6.80 -13.17
C ALA A 172 12.08 -5.99 -13.92
N ALA A 173 12.58 -6.50 -15.05
CA ALA A 173 13.53 -5.77 -15.89
C ALA A 173 12.94 -4.48 -16.50
N LEU A 174 11.67 -4.52 -16.94
CA LEU A 174 10.98 -3.33 -17.44
C LEU A 174 10.81 -2.27 -16.35
N ILE A 175 10.46 -2.67 -15.13
CA ILE A 175 10.32 -1.75 -14.00
C ILE A 175 11.66 -1.10 -13.67
N ARG A 176 12.74 -1.88 -13.58
CA ARG A 176 14.10 -1.36 -13.34
C ARG A 176 14.51 -0.37 -14.42
N ARG A 177 14.25 -0.67 -15.69
CA ARG A 177 14.49 0.27 -16.81
C ARG A 177 13.72 1.59 -16.67
N VAL A 178 12.54 1.59 -16.07
CA VAL A 178 11.82 2.83 -15.75
C VAL A 178 12.52 3.58 -14.63
N MET A 179 12.89 2.88 -13.55
CA MET A 179 13.60 3.44 -12.41
C MET A 179 14.95 4.05 -12.80
N ASP A 180 15.71 3.41 -13.69
CA ASP A 180 17.03 3.91 -14.15
C ASP A 180 16.95 5.23 -14.92
N ARG A 181 15.79 5.56 -15.50
CA ARG A 181 15.57 6.80 -16.27
C ARG A 181 15.20 8.00 -15.39
N ILE A 182 14.92 7.79 -14.11
CA ILE A 182 14.45 8.85 -13.20
C ILE A 182 15.22 8.75 -11.89
N PRO A 183 15.87 9.82 -11.43
CA PRO A 183 16.54 9.80 -10.13
C PRO A 183 15.53 9.53 -9.00
N PRO A 184 15.95 8.83 -7.93
CA PRO A 184 15.13 8.69 -6.73
C PRO A 184 14.86 10.06 -6.10
N LEU A 185 13.79 10.16 -5.33
CA LEU A 185 13.51 11.38 -4.58
C LEU A 185 14.61 11.62 -3.53
N PRO A 186 14.99 12.88 -3.26
CA PRO A 186 15.88 13.18 -2.14
C PRO A 186 15.33 12.62 -0.83
N ASP A 187 16.22 12.08 0.01
CA ASP A 187 15.83 11.62 1.34
C ASP A 187 15.70 12.81 2.29
N PHE A 188 14.48 13.31 2.45
CA PHE A 188 14.15 14.40 3.38
C PHE A 188 14.06 13.92 4.85
N GLY A 189 14.52 12.70 5.16
CA GLY A 189 14.43 12.09 6.48
C GLY A 189 15.08 12.89 7.60
N ASP A 190 16.21 13.54 7.31
CA ASP A 190 17.01 14.29 8.28
C ASP A 190 16.73 15.80 8.25
N GLU A 191 15.93 16.25 7.28
CA GLU A 191 15.59 17.66 7.12
C GLU A 191 14.35 18.02 7.95
N PRO A 192 14.33 19.21 8.58
CA PRO A 192 13.15 19.72 9.24
C PRO A 192 12.03 19.93 8.21
N SER A 193 10.92 19.21 8.36
CA SER A 193 9.79 19.29 7.44
C SER A 193 9.04 20.59 7.62
N ILE A 194 8.84 21.36 6.54
CA ILE A 194 8.01 22.58 6.57
C ILE A 194 6.54 22.17 6.49
N GLY A 195 5.80 22.40 7.57
CA GLY A 195 4.36 22.20 7.63
C GLY A 195 3.59 23.20 6.75
N PRO A 196 2.30 22.94 6.47
CA PRO A 196 1.47 23.74 5.56
C PRO A 196 1.25 25.21 5.98
N ARG A 197 1.71 25.61 7.17
CA ARG A 197 1.70 27.00 7.66
C ARG A 197 3.10 27.59 7.85
N GLY A 198 4.13 26.98 7.25
CA GLY A 198 5.53 27.41 7.44
C GLY A 198 6.15 26.96 8.77
N THR A 199 5.49 26.06 9.52
CA THR A 199 6.01 25.53 10.79
C THR A 199 7.12 24.51 10.53
N LEU A 200 8.32 24.71 11.09
CA LEU A 200 9.41 23.73 11.03
C LEU A 200 9.09 22.57 11.98
N ASN A 201 8.81 21.39 11.43
CA ASN A 201 8.62 20.14 12.16
C ASN A 201 9.95 19.41 12.30
N SER A 202 10.06 18.58 13.33
CA SER A 202 11.24 17.74 13.53
C SER A 202 11.47 16.79 12.36
N PRO A 203 12.72 16.38 12.09
CA PRO A 203 13.06 15.45 11.02
C PRO A 203 12.26 14.15 11.08
N LEU A 204 11.89 13.62 9.92
CA LEU A 204 11.08 12.40 9.78
C LEU A 204 11.79 11.12 10.24
N LYS A 205 13.13 11.11 10.31
CA LYS A 205 13.95 9.95 10.72
C LYS A 205 14.86 10.21 11.93
N GLY A 206 14.81 11.41 12.51
CA GLY A 206 15.64 11.77 13.66
C GLY A 206 15.15 11.19 15.01
N PRO A 207 15.93 11.31 16.10
CA PRO A 207 15.57 10.82 17.44
C PRO A 207 14.24 11.37 18.00
N ASN A 208 13.70 12.43 17.37
CA ASN A 208 12.43 13.05 17.72
C ASN A 208 11.32 12.82 16.66
N ALA A 209 11.50 11.92 15.70
CA ALA A 209 10.54 11.63 14.61
C ALA A 209 9.14 11.21 15.09
N HIS A 210 9.00 10.80 16.35
CA HIS A 210 7.75 10.39 16.97
C HIS A 210 7.12 11.46 17.87
N MET A 211 7.75 12.63 18.01
CA MET A 211 7.20 13.70 18.85
C MET A 211 6.18 14.54 18.07
N PRO A 212 4.98 14.80 18.64
CA PRO A 212 4.02 15.69 18.02
C PRO A 212 4.62 17.10 17.86
N PRO A 213 4.29 17.80 16.76
CA PRO A 213 4.80 19.14 16.50
C PRO A 213 4.35 20.06 17.64
N GLY A 214 5.31 20.59 18.40
CA GLY A 214 5.05 21.45 19.57
C GLY A 214 5.70 20.99 20.89
N ARG A 215 6.36 19.82 20.92
CA ARG A 215 7.07 19.33 22.13
C ARG A 215 8.60 19.27 22.00
N SER A 216 9.19 19.95 21.01
CA SER A 216 10.63 20.23 21.06
C SER A 216 10.88 21.11 22.28
N ALA A 217 11.29 20.47 23.37
CA ALA A 217 11.54 21.07 24.66
C ALA A 217 12.39 22.32 24.48
N ALA A 218 11.87 23.45 24.99
CA ALA A 218 12.67 24.60 25.33
C ALA A 218 13.81 24.13 26.23
N ARG A 219 14.97 23.87 25.63
CA ARG A 219 16.20 23.68 26.40
C ARG A 219 16.47 25.04 27.04
N PRO A 220 16.50 25.17 28.39
CA PRO A 220 16.83 26.44 29.01
C PRO A 220 18.25 26.80 28.58
N ALA A 221 18.43 27.95 27.94
CA ALA A 221 19.75 28.49 27.73
C ALA A 221 20.42 28.70 29.10
N PRO A 222 21.71 28.37 29.28
CA PRO A 222 22.40 28.68 30.52
C PRO A 222 22.41 30.20 30.73
N PRO A 223 22.34 30.68 31.99
CA PRO A 223 22.27 32.11 32.28
C PRO A 223 23.53 32.82 31.77
N ARG A 224 23.35 33.86 30.97
CA ARG A 224 24.44 34.74 30.52
C ARG A 224 24.97 35.55 31.72
N PRO A 225 26.29 35.67 31.92
CA PRO A 225 26.83 36.59 32.91
C PRO A 225 26.50 38.03 32.51
N ALA A 226 26.03 38.82 33.48
CA ALA A 226 25.70 40.23 33.31
C ALA A 226 26.98 41.03 33.01
N GLY A 227 27.04 41.71 31.86
CA GLY A 227 28.14 42.64 31.58
C GLY A 227 28.46 42.99 30.12
N MET A 228 27.80 42.42 29.11
CA MET A 228 28.07 42.78 27.71
C MET A 228 26.83 43.33 27.01
N GLN A 229 26.91 44.60 26.62
CA GLN A 229 25.96 45.26 25.72
C GLN A 229 25.88 44.48 24.39
N PRO A 230 24.69 44.29 23.80
CA PRO A 230 24.58 43.67 22.50
C PRO A 230 25.09 44.63 21.41
N ALA A 231 26.05 44.17 20.61
CA ALA A 231 26.41 44.81 19.36
C ALA A 231 25.21 44.81 18.40
N ALA A 232 25.02 45.93 17.69
CA ALA A 232 23.94 46.11 16.73
C ALA A 232 23.99 45.05 15.61
N PRO A 233 22.82 44.57 15.12
CA PRO A 233 22.77 43.64 14.00
C PRO A 233 23.24 44.33 12.70
N PRO A 234 23.97 43.62 11.81
CA PRO A 234 24.30 44.15 10.50
C PRO A 234 23.04 44.27 9.63
N ALA A 235 23.03 45.29 8.77
CA ALA A 235 21.91 45.63 7.90
C ALA A 235 21.52 44.47 6.96
N PRO A 236 20.22 44.32 6.62
CA PRO A 236 19.78 43.32 5.66
C PRO A 236 20.23 43.68 4.25
N THR A 237 20.82 42.72 3.54
CA THR A 237 21.08 42.79 2.10
C THR A 237 19.75 42.82 1.32
N PRO A 238 19.66 43.57 0.21
CA PRO A 238 18.40 43.71 -0.53
C PRO A 238 17.94 42.37 -1.12
N SER A 239 16.67 42.08 -0.89
CA SER A 239 15.96 40.90 -1.38
C SER A 239 15.99 40.83 -2.91
N THR A 240 16.38 39.68 -3.45
CA THR A 240 16.09 39.33 -4.85
C THR A 240 14.57 39.24 -4.99
N GLU A 241 13.97 40.20 -5.69
CA GLU A 241 12.55 40.20 -6.04
C GLU A 241 12.23 38.91 -6.80
N VAL A 242 11.52 38.00 -6.14
CA VAL A 242 10.85 36.89 -6.82
C VAL A 242 9.61 37.51 -7.47
N ARG A 243 9.70 37.79 -8.77
CA ARG A 243 8.53 38.11 -9.59
C ARG A 243 7.55 36.95 -9.46
N SER A 244 6.44 37.18 -8.78
CA SER A 244 5.28 36.30 -8.80
C SER A 244 4.74 36.29 -10.22
N LEU A 245 5.03 35.23 -10.98
CA LEU A 245 4.35 34.96 -12.24
C LEU A 245 2.91 34.56 -11.89
N SER A 246 1.97 35.45 -12.22
CA SER A 246 0.54 35.19 -12.07
C SER A 246 0.08 34.23 -13.16
N LEU A 247 -0.86 33.36 -12.82
CA LEU A 247 -1.38 32.25 -13.64
C LEU A 247 -2.18 32.70 -14.89
N ASP A 248 -2.35 34.00 -15.11
CA ASP A 248 -3.03 34.59 -16.27
C ASP A 248 -2.13 34.74 -17.52
N GLN A 249 -0.86 34.33 -17.47
CA GLN A 249 0.10 34.58 -18.56
C GLN A 249 0.20 33.44 -19.60
N PHE A 250 -0.74 32.49 -19.61
CA PHE A 250 -0.69 31.27 -20.44
C PHE A 250 -1.88 31.06 -21.38
N GLU A 251 -2.74 32.06 -21.61
CA GLU A 251 -3.94 31.90 -22.46
C GLU A 251 -3.87 32.50 -23.87
N ASP A 252 -2.78 33.13 -24.30
CA ASP A 252 -2.74 33.83 -25.62
C ASP A 252 -1.61 33.37 -26.57
N ASP A 253 -1.48 32.06 -26.83
CA ASP A 253 -0.62 31.57 -27.94
C ASP A 253 -1.27 30.36 -28.67
N GLU A 254 -2.55 30.48 -29.01
CA GLU A 254 -3.20 29.68 -30.06
C GLU A 254 -3.83 30.62 -31.09
N ASP A 255 -3.02 31.18 -31.99
CA ASP A 255 -3.41 31.58 -33.36
C ASP A 255 -2.17 32.10 -34.13
N GLU A 256 -1.44 31.20 -34.82
CA GLU A 256 -0.83 31.44 -36.15
C GLU A 256 -0.39 30.14 -36.84
#